data_AF-A0ABD7Q2U3-F1
#
_entry.id   AF-A0ABD7Q2U3-F1
#
_cell.length_a   1.000
_cell.length_b   1.000
_cell.length_c   1.000
_cell.angle_alpha   90.00
_cell.angle_beta   90.00
_cell.angle_gamma   90.00
#
_symmetry.space_group_name_H-M   'P 1'
#
loop_
_entity.id
_entity.type
_entity.pdbx_description
1 polymer ?
#
loop_
_entity_poly.entity_id
_entity_poly.type
_entity_poly.pdbx_seq_one_letter_code
_entity_poly.pdbx_strand_id
1 'polypeptide(L)'
;MGLLQQFEMLSESEKLFVASNPYSAPVIRFSADEATQKTIQIFGHNGHNDMSDAFRHCYFAALLSRDLGYYDALDYLNAHERFPNNPREEKRRTWQITMLVRISDKHKDQIMSLQSCA
;
A
#
# COMPACT_ATOMS: atom_id res chain seq x y z
N MET A 1 5.76 -1.84 -18.50
CA MET A 1 5.01 -0.57 -18.48
C MET A 1 5.94 0.54 -18.04
N GLY A 2 5.90 1.72 -18.68
CA GLY A 2 6.68 2.89 -18.26
C GLY A 2 6.00 3.65 -17.10
N LEU A 3 6.76 4.50 -16.39
CA LEU A 3 6.26 5.31 -15.25
C LEU A 3 5.05 6.18 -15.63
N LEU A 4 5.12 6.88 -16.78
CA LEU A 4 4.03 7.73 -17.27
C LEU A 4 2.75 6.94 -17.54
N GLN A 5 2.88 5.74 -18.10
CA GLN A 5 1.74 4.90 -18.42
C GLN A 5 1.03 4.37 -17.16
N GLN A 6 1.77 4.12 -16.08
CA GLN A 6 1.19 3.79 -14.78
C GLN A 6 0.53 4.99 -14.12
N PHE A 7 1.13 6.18 -14.23
CA PHE A 7 0.53 7.41 -13.71
C PHE A 7 -0.86 7.67 -14.31
N GLU A 8 -1.05 7.43 -15.60
CA GLU A 8 -2.37 7.59 -16.25
C GLU A 8 -3.44 6.62 -15.73
N MET A 9 -3.04 5.45 -15.21
CA MET A 9 -3.95 4.45 -14.65
C MET A 9 -4.32 4.71 -13.19
N LEU A 10 -3.68 5.69 -12.53
CA LEU A 10 -4.01 6.07 -11.15
C LEU A 10 -5.36 6.79 -11.09
N SER A 11 -6.04 6.67 -9.95
CA SER A 11 -7.19 7.52 -9.63
C SER A 11 -6.76 9.00 -9.51
N GLU A 12 -7.71 9.92 -9.64
CA GLU A 12 -7.43 11.36 -9.52
C GLU A 12 -6.80 11.73 -8.16
N SER A 13 -7.21 11.07 -7.08
CA SER A 13 -6.62 11.26 -5.75
C SER A 13 -5.18 10.77 -5.66
N GLU A 14 -4.87 9.62 -6.27
CA GLU A 14 -3.50 9.12 -6.35
C GLU A 14 -2.62 10.00 -7.24
N LYS A 15 -3.15 10.49 -8.36
CA LYS A 15 -2.45 11.46 -9.24
C LYS A 15 -2.09 12.73 -8.46
N LEU A 16 -3.03 13.26 -7.67
CA LEU A 16 -2.79 14.43 -6.81
C LEU A 16 -1.67 14.19 -5.79
N PHE A 17 -1.65 13.02 -5.15
CA PHE A 17 -0.59 12.65 -4.22
C PHE A 17 0.77 12.58 -4.92
N VAL A 18 0.85 11.85 -6.05
CA VAL A 18 2.10 11.66 -6.78
C VAL A 18 2.61 12.97 -7.38
N ALA A 19 1.72 13.84 -7.86
CA ALA A 19 2.07 15.17 -8.34
C ALA A 19 2.65 16.05 -7.21
N SER A 20 2.15 15.90 -5.98
CA SER A 20 2.64 16.62 -4.80
C SER A 20 3.94 16.01 -4.24
N ASN A 21 4.16 14.72 -4.46
CA ASN A 21 5.32 13.96 -3.98
C ASN A 21 6.00 13.16 -5.11
N PRO A 22 6.63 13.80 -6.11
CA PRO A 22 7.11 13.08 -7.30
C PRO A 22 8.14 11.98 -7.03
N TYR A 23 8.91 12.11 -5.93
CA TYR A 23 9.88 11.09 -5.51
C TYR A 23 9.22 9.76 -5.10
N SER A 24 7.94 9.78 -4.74
CA SER A 24 7.21 8.59 -4.31
C SER A 24 6.84 7.65 -5.47
N ALA A 25 6.72 8.18 -6.69
CA ALA A 25 6.28 7.44 -7.88
C ALA A 25 7.07 6.13 -8.14
N PRO A 26 8.42 6.13 -8.17
CA PRO A 26 9.18 4.89 -8.36
C PRO A 26 8.96 3.90 -7.21
N VAL A 27 8.88 4.37 -5.97
CA VAL A 27 8.68 3.51 -4.79
C VAL A 27 7.31 2.84 -4.83
N ILE A 28 6.24 3.60 -5.12
CA ILE A 28 4.88 3.09 -5.26
C ILE A 28 4.82 2.02 -6.35
N ARG A 29 5.42 2.31 -7.51
CA ARG A 29 5.48 1.36 -8.62
C ARG A 29 6.15 0.05 -8.23
N PHE A 30 7.39 0.12 -7.72
CA PHE A 30 8.15 -1.07 -7.39
C PHE A 30 7.49 -1.87 -6.27
N SER A 31 6.89 -1.18 -5.30
CA SER A 31 6.14 -1.82 -4.22
C SER A 31 4.89 -2.56 -4.72
N ALA A 32 4.17 -1.99 -5.70
CA ALA A 32 3.01 -2.64 -6.29
C ALA A 32 3.38 -3.87 -7.13
N ASP A 33 4.47 -3.77 -7.91
CA ASP A 33 5.02 -4.88 -8.68
C ASP A 33 5.50 -6.01 -7.76
N GLU A 34 6.23 -5.67 -6.68
CA GLU A 34 6.72 -6.65 -5.70
C GLU A 34 5.55 -7.31 -4.96
N ALA A 35 4.55 -6.55 -4.51
CA ALA A 35 3.39 -7.10 -3.82
C ALA A 35 2.63 -8.07 -4.71
N THR A 36 2.42 -7.73 -5.99
CA THR A 36 1.78 -8.63 -6.96
C THR A 36 2.57 -9.92 -7.15
N GLN A 37 3.89 -9.82 -7.34
CA GLN A 37 4.75 -10.99 -7.48
C GLN A 37 4.72 -11.89 -6.24
N LYS A 38 4.79 -11.29 -5.04
CA LYS A 38 4.73 -12.04 -3.78
C LYS A 38 3.37 -12.72 -3.60
N THR A 39 2.27 -12.05 -3.96
CA THR A 39 0.93 -12.65 -3.93
C THR A 39 0.84 -13.86 -4.85
N ILE A 40 1.28 -13.72 -6.11
CA ILE A 40 1.29 -14.85 -7.07
C ILE A 40 2.18 -15.97 -6.56
N GLN A 41 3.34 -15.66 -5.97
CA GLN A 41 4.26 -16.66 -5.40
C GLN A 41 3.60 -17.49 -4.28
N ILE A 42 2.78 -16.87 -3.43
CA ILE A 42 2.16 -17.53 -2.27
C ILE A 42 0.85 -18.23 -2.64
N PHE A 43 -0.01 -17.57 -3.42
CA PHE A 43 -1.38 -18.04 -3.70
C PHE A 43 -1.51 -18.71 -5.08
N GLY A 44 -0.51 -18.62 -5.94
CA GLY A 44 -0.56 -19.09 -7.33
C GLY A 44 -1.43 -18.23 -8.26
N HIS A 45 -2.08 -17.19 -7.74
CA HIS A 45 -2.94 -16.28 -8.48
C HIS A 45 -2.97 -14.89 -7.81
N ASN A 46 -3.52 -13.91 -8.52
CA ASN A 46 -3.74 -12.55 -8.03
C ASN A 46 -5.21 -12.16 -8.23
N GLY A 47 -6.05 -12.58 -7.28
CA GLY A 47 -7.49 -12.35 -7.35
C GLY A 47 -7.92 -11.00 -6.81
N HIS A 48 -9.21 -10.73 -6.98
CA HIS A 48 -9.89 -9.53 -6.49
C HIS A 48 -10.93 -9.95 -5.45
N ASN A 49 -10.97 -9.24 -4.32
CA ASN A 49 -11.89 -9.53 -3.21
C ASN A 49 -11.74 -10.92 -2.55
N ASP A 50 -10.55 -11.54 -2.62
CA ASP A 50 -10.22 -12.80 -1.94
C ASP A 50 -9.06 -12.65 -0.94
N MET A 51 -8.56 -13.78 -0.43
CA MET A 51 -7.42 -13.78 0.50
C MET A 51 -6.12 -13.28 -0.13
N SER A 52 -5.93 -13.50 -1.43
CA SER A 52 -4.76 -13.03 -2.17
C SER A 52 -4.77 -11.51 -2.33
N ASP A 53 -5.96 -10.92 -2.53
CA ASP A 53 -6.22 -9.48 -2.57
C ASP A 53 -5.90 -8.81 -1.23
N ALA A 54 -6.42 -9.38 -0.14
CA ALA A 54 -6.14 -8.91 1.21
C ALA A 54 -4.64 -8.98 1.55
N PHE A 55 -3.98 -10.09 1.21
CA PHE A 55 -2.53 -10.22 1.39
C PHE A 55 -1.76 -9.18 0.58
N ARG A 56 -2.09 -9.01 -0.71
CA ARG A 56 -1.43 -8.04 -1.60
C ARG A 56 -1.48 -6.63 -1.01
N HIS A 57 -2.65 -6.22 -0.52
CA HIS A 57 -2.82 -4.87 0.02
C HIS A 57 -2.07 -4.70 1.36
N CYS A 58 -2.09 -5.69 2.24
CA CYS A 58 -1.30 -5.65 3.48
C CYS A 58 0.21 -5.57 3.21
N TYR A 59 0.71 -6.38 2.27
CA TYR A 59 2.12 -6.39 1.92
C TYR A 59 2.54 -5.09 1.24
N PHE A 60 1.72 -4.57 0.31
CA PHE A 60 1.93 -3.27 -0.32
C PHE A 60 1.99 -2.14 0.71
N ALA A 61 1.06 -2.09 1.67
CA ALA A 61 1.06 -1.11 2.74
C ALA A 61 2.33 -1.18 3.61
N ALA A 62 2.83 -2.39 3.88
CA ALA A 62 4.08 -2.58 4.61
C ALA A 62 5.30 -2.06 3.84
N LEU A 63 5.38 -2.30 2.53
CA LEU A 63 6.45 -1.78 1.67
C LEU A 63 6.43 -0.24 1.64
N LEU A 64 5.27 0.37 1.43
CA LEU A 64 5.14 1.83 1.44
C LEU A 64 5.54 2.42 2.81
N SER A 65 5.10 1.79 3.90
CA SER A 65 5.44 2.27 5.25
C SER A 65 6.95 2.17 5.54
N ARG A 66 7.61 1.14 5.00
CA ARG A 66 9.07 0.95 5.11
C ARG A 66 9.83 2.00 4.30
N ASP A 67 9.42 2.25 3.06
CA ASP A 67 10.23 2.95 2.06
C ASP A 67 9.85 4.43 1.88
N LEU A 68 8.59 4.82 2.12
CA LEU A 68 8.14 6.22 2.13
C LEU A 68 7.99 6.78 3.55
N GLY A 69 7.91 5.91 4.55
CA GLY A 69 7.58 6.29 5.91
C GLY A 69 6.08 6.41 6.16
N TYR A 70 5.74 6.55 7.43
CA TYR A 70 4.36 6.42 7.91
C TYR A 70 3.38 7.42 7.29
N TYR A 71 3.72 8.71 7.28
CA TYR A 71 2.79 9.77 6.84
C TYR A 71 2.47 9.67 5.34
N ASP A 72 3.51 9.55 4.50
CA ASP A 72 3.34 9.42 3.05
C ASP A 72 2.62 8.13 2.67
N ALA A 73 2.94 7.02 3.34
CA ALA A 73 2.25 5.75 3.13
C ALA A 73 0.76 5.86 3.51
N LEU A 74 0.44 6.47 4.64
CA LEU A 74 -0.94 6.65 5.08
C LEU A 74 -1.72 7.54 4.11
N ASP A 75 -1.13 8.65 3.67
CA ASP A 75 -1.78 9.57 2.73
C ASP A 75 -1.99 8.94 1.35
N TYR A 76 -0.99 8.20 0.84
CA TYR A 76 -1.15 7.48 -0.42
C TYR A 76 -2.19 6.37 -0.33
N LEU A 77 -2.18 5.55 0.73
CA LEU A 77 -3.18 4.50 0.92
C LEU A 77 -4.59 5.10 1.04
N ASN A 78 -4.76 6.18 1.79
CA ASN A 78 -6.03 6.90 1.82
C ASN A 78 -6.44 7.42 0.43
N ALA A 79 -5.48 7.87 -0.39
CA ALA A 79 -5.72 8.34 -1.75
C ALA A 79 -6.10 7.20 -2.71
N HIS A 80 -5.46 6.04 -2.59
CA HIS A 80 -5.73 4.81 -3.34
C HIS A 80 -7.18 4.32 -3.19
N GLU A 81 -7.83 4.74 -2.11
CA GLU A 81 -9.16 4.27 -1.72
C GLU A 81 -10.27 5.29 -2.00
N ARG A 82 -9.89 6.49 -2.46
CA ARG A 82 -10.78 7.62 -2.78
C ARG A 82 -11.16 7.62 -4.26
N PHE A 83 -11.84 6.58 -4.71
CA PHE A 83 -12.41 6.54 -6.06
C PHE A 83 -13.95 6.47 -6.02
N PRO A 84 -14.64 7.07 -7.02
CA PRO A 84 -16.09 7.03 -7.09
C PRO A 84 -16.56 5.57 -7.21
N ASN A 85 -17.54 5.19 -6.38
CA ASN A 85 -18.12 3.84 -6.25
C ASN A 85 -17.30 2.78 -5.51
N ASN A 86 -16.34 3.15 -4.64
CA ASN A 86 -15.68 2.19 -3.76
C ASN A 86 -16.72 1.35 -2.95
N PRO A 87 -16.84 0.03 -3.18
CA PRO A 87 -17.78 -0.83 -2.47
C PRO A 87 -17.55 -0.80 -0.96
N ARG A 88 -18.63 -0.92 -0.17
CA ARG A 88 -18.54 -0.89 1.31
C ARG A 88 -17.55 -1.92 1.88
N GLU A 89 -17.48 -3.09 1.25
CA GLU A 89 -16.58 -4.20 1.60
C GLU A 89 -15.10 -3.80 1.41
N GLU A 90 -14.77 -3.22 0.27
CA GLU A 90 -13.41 -2.77 -0.06
C GLU A 90 -13.00 -1.62 0.86
N LYS A 91 -13.90 -0.66 1.09
CA LYS A 91 -13.71 0.40 2.07
C LYS A 91 -13.41 -0.15 3.46
N ARG A 92 -14.06 -1.24 3.91
CA ARG A 92 -13.79 -1.84 5.23
C ARG A 92 -12.45 -2.58 5.30
N ARG A 93 -12.01 -3.24 4.23
CA ARG A 93 -10.68 -3.89 4.14
C ARG A 93 -9.57 -2.84 4.26
N THR A 94 -9.75 -1.76 3.52
CA THR A 94 -9.00 -0.51 3.58
C THR A 94 -8.83 0.05 5.00
N TRP A 95 -9.94 0.23 5.74
CA TRP A 95 -9.87 0.73 7.13
C TRP A 95 -9.03 -0.19 8.02
N GLN A 96 -9.05 -1.50 7.77
CA GLN A 96 -8.22 -2.45 8.51
C GLN A 96 -6.74 -2.30 8.16
N ILE A 97 -6.40 -2.05 6.90
CA ILE A 97 -5.01 -1.90 6.45
C ILE A 97 -4.40 -0.58 6.93
N THR A 98 -5.12 0.54 6.78
CA THR A 98 -4.70 1.83 7.34
C THR A 98 -4.63 1.80 8.87
N MET A 99 -5.50 1.04 9.54
CA MET A 99 -5.39 0.78 10.98
C MET A 99 -4.14 -0.03 11.33
N LEU A 100 -3.76 -1.04 10.55
CA LEU A 100 -2.52 -1.79 10.76
C LEU A 100 -1.28 -0.89 10.64
N VAL A 101 -1.23 0.00 9.65
CA VAL A 101 -0.15 0.99 9.51
C VAL A 101 -0.07 1.91 10.73
N ARG A 102 -1.21 2.39 11.23
CA ARG A 102 -1.31 3.19 12.47
C ARG A 102 -0.84 2.44 13.72
N ILE A 103 -1.20 1.17 13.85
CA ILE A 103 -0.75 0.32 14.96
C ILE A 103 0.76 0.11 14.87
N SER A 104 1.29 -0.16 13.67
CA SER A 104 2.72 -0.37 13.48
C SER A 104 3.54 0.87 13.85
N ASP A 105 3.05 2.07 13.54
CA ASP A 105 3.71 3.32 13.93
C ASP A 105 3.69 3.53 15.45
N LYS A 106 2.51 3.34 16.07
CA LYS A 106 2.33 3.46 17.53
C LYS A 106 3.24 2.51 18.33
N HIS A 107 3.55 1.34 17.78
CA HIS A 107 4.37 0.32 18.42
C HIS A 107 5.77 0.19 17.80
N LYS A 108 6.19 1.12 16.93
CA LYS A 108 7.45 1.04 16.19
C LYS A 108 8.66 0.88 17.11
N ASP A 109 8.71 1.65 18.19
CA ASP A 109 9.80 1.60 19.16
C ASP A 109 9.87 0.26 19.91
N GLN A 110 8.71 -0.34 20.21
CA GLN A 110 8.64 -1.65 20.85
C GLN A 110 9.08 -2.76 19.88
N ILE A 111 8.69 -2.68 18.61
CA ILE A 111 9.11 -3.64 17.58
C ILE A 111 10.62 -3.58 17.33
N MET A 112 11.18 -2.36 17.21
CA MET A 112 12.60 -2.14 16.99
C MET A 112 13.46 -2.58 18.18
N SER A 113 12.94 -2.45 19.41
CA SER A 113 13.61 -2.92 20.63
C SER A 113 13.71 -4.45 20.76
N LEU A 114 12.81 -5.18 20.10
CA LEU A 114 12.84 -6.65 20.07
C LEU A 114 13.86 -7.20 19.05
N GLN A 115 14.14 -6.44 17.98
CA GLN A 115 15.09 -6.82 16.95
C GLN A 115 16.57 -6.58 17.34
N SER A 116 16.82 -5.79 18.38
CA SER A 116 18.17 -5.52 18.91
C SER A 116 18.62 -6.52 19.98
N CYS A 117 17.78 -7.51 20.30
CA CYS A 117 18.06 -8.57 21.28
C CYS A 117 18.27 -9.97 20.64
N ALA A 118 18.37 -10.07 19.32
CA ALA A 118 18.69 -11.29 18.57
C ALA A 118 20.05 -11.16 17.88
#